data_AF-A0A7M4DUB5-F1
#
_entry.id   AF-A0A7M4DUB5-F1
#
_cell.length_a   1.000
_cell.length_b   1.000
_cell.length_c   1.000
_cell.angle_alpha   90.00
_cell.angle_beta   90.00
_cell.angle_gamma   90.00
#
_symmetry.space_group_name_H-M   'P 1'
#
loop_
_entity.id
_entity.type
_entity.pdbx_description
1 polymer ?
#
loop_
_entity_poly.entity_id
_entity_poly.type
_entity_poly.pdbx_seq_one_letter_code
_entity_poly.pdbx_strand_id
1 'polypeptide(L)'
;MASSADDDGIDDVQEEEEEQPVEPGEEEDDEVADWGEVAENLQEQTYNIYLTSNGTFRQDNEGNENFNYWWNAHMLDVLIDGYERTGDESYLPKMKSLLEGIEVRNGNKYENVFIDDMEWLGIACLRTYKLTNDQQYKEVADLLWEETKQGWSDVHGGGIAWKTDTPNSKNACSNGPAAIFALYLYEIDQDEEDLEWAKKIYHWLKDTLVDPESGLVWDNIDYHDGEAIINRDWIFTYNVGTYIGAANLLHQATGEGMYLDDAIKSASSVVAPGELTTGGVLKNEGQGDGGLFKGILVRYFTQLALNPDLPDGKRNEFEEFVLFNAETLYHNGLTSAGLAGPNWNDEPSGRVDLSTQLSGVMLMEAKALLE
;
A
#
# COMPACT_ATOMS: atom_id res chain seq x y z
N MET A 1 29.04 8.17 -88.42
CA MET A 1 29.22 6.72 -88.25
C MET A 1 27.95 6.19 -87.62
N ALA A 2 27.12 5.48 -88.39
CA ALA A 2 25.94 4.78 -87.90
C ALA A 2 25.70 3.58 -88.84
N SER A 3 25.75 2.40 -88.25
CA SER A 3 25.59 1.03 -88.77
C SER A 3 25.78 0.19 -87.50
N SER A 4 25.00 -0.78 -87.06
CA SER A 4 23.95 -1.68 -87.58
C SER A 4 24.05 -2.91 -86.66
N ALA A 5 22.93 -3.61 -86.37
CA ALA A 5 22.91 -5.05 -85.99
C ALA A 5 23.45 -5.37 -84.56
N ASP A 6 22.97 -6.28 -83.73
CA ASP A 6 21.98 -7.38 -83.70
C ASP A 6 21.55 -7.55 -82.22
N ASP A 7 20.27 -7.79 -81.90
CA ASP A 7 19.67 -9.09 -81.53
C ASP A 7 20.55 -10.02 -80.68
N ASP A 8 20.16 -10.23 -79.42
CA ASP A 8 20.05 -11.55 -78.80
C ASP A 8 19.38 -11.40 -77.42
N GLY A 9 18.15 -11.91 -77.32
CA GLY A 9 17.39 -12.02 -76.09
C GLY A 9 17.91 -13.16 -75.20
N ILE A 10 17.99 -12.87 -73.91
CA ILE A 10 18.03 -13.88 -72.85
C ILE A 10 16.96 -13.46 -71.84
N ASP A 11 15.87 -14.24 -71.79
CA ASP A 11 14.89 -14.18 -70.71
C ASP A 11 15.55 -14.70 -69.42
N ASP A 12 15.87 -13.81 -68.50
CA ASP A 12 16.09 -14.17 -67.09
C ASP A 12 14.73 -14.22 -66.41
N VAL A 13 14.26 -15.44 -66.14
CA VAL A 13 13.13 -15.70 -65.25
C VAL A 13 13.58 -15.39 -63.83
N GLN A 14 13.10 -14.29 -63.26
CA GLN A 14 13.15 -14.07 -61.81
C GLN A 14 12.12 -15.00 -61.16
N GLU A 15 12.59 -16.01 -60.43
CA GLU A 15 11.75 -16.72 -59.45
C GLU A 15 11.45 -15.73 -58.32
N GLU A 16 10.20 -15.28 -58.23
CA GLU A 16 9.67 -14.63 -57.04
C GLU A 16 9.59 -15.68 -55.92
N GLU A 17 10.41 -15.54 -54.89
CA GLU A 17 10.23 -16.28 -53.64
C GLU A 17 8.92 -15.81 -52.98
N GLU A 18 7.90 -16.67 -53.01
CA GLU A 18 6.67 -16.48 -52.22
C GLU A 18 7.05 -16.52 -50.72
N GLU A 19 7.04 -15.35 -50.06
CA GLU A 19 7.06 -15.25 -48.61
C GLU A 19 5.83 -15.99 -48.05
N GLN A 20 6.07 -17.09 -47.35
CA GLN A 20 5.03 -17.79 -46.61
C GLN A 20 4.49 -16.90 -45.49
N PRO A 21 3.17 -16.92 -45.23
CA PRO A 21 2.61 -16.16 -44.12
C PRO A 21 3.16 -16.71 -42.81
N VAL A 22 3.76 -15.83 -42.01
CA VAL A 22 4.12 -16.11 -40.62
C VAL A 22 2.81 -16.36 -39.87
N GLU A 23 2.61 -17.58 -39.37
CA GLU A 23 1.51 -17.88 -38.46
C GLU A 23 1.63 -16.98 -37.22
N PRO A 24 0.52 -16.42 -36.69
CA PRO A 24 0.56 -15.75 -35.40
C PRO A 24 1.01 -16.80 -34.39
N GLY A 25 2.17 -16.56 -33.76
CA GLY A 25 2.57 -17.36 -32.61
C GLY A 25 1.46 -17.29 -31.57
N GLU A 26 1.04 -18.44 -31.08
CA GLU A 26 0.27 -18.54 -29.85
C GLU A 26 1.06 -17.78 -28.78
N GLU A 27 0.56 -16.63 -28.33
CA GLU A 27 0.99 -16.06 -27.06
C GLU A 27 0.63 -17.13 -26.03
N GLU A 28 1.63 -17.80 -25.46
CA GLU A 28 1.43 -18.60 -24.25
C GLU A 28 0.90 -17.61 -23.21
N ASP A 29 -0.38 -17.69 -22.89
CA ASP A 29 -0.94 -17.11 -21.66
C ASP A 29 -0.13 -17.75 -20.51
N ASP A 30 0.93 -17.07 -20.06
CA ASP A 30 1.67 -17.38 -18.84
C ASP A 30 0.76 -17.07 -17.63
N GLU A 31 -0.36 -17.81 -17.52
CA GLU A 31 -1.34 -17.64 -16.45
C GLU A 31 -0.64 -17.91 -15.11
N VAL A 32 -0.71 -16.94 -14.18
CA VAL A 32 -0.08 -17.07 -12.85
C VAL A 32 -0.75 -18.22 -12.11
N ALA A 33 -0.02 -19.31 -11.91
CA ALA A 33 -0.61 -20.58 -11.49
C ALA A 33 -1.10 -20.63 -10.03
N ASP A 34 -0.54 -19.81 -9.13
CA ASP A 34 -0.95 -19.68 -7.73
C ASP A 34 -0.41 -18.36 -7.11
N TRP A 35 -1.31 -17.42 -6.78
CA TRP A 35 -0.91 -16.14 -6.17
C TRP A 35 -0.34 -16.29 -4.75
N GLY A 36 -0.72 -17.36 -4.03
CA GLY A 36 -0.15 -17.68 -2.73
C GLY A 36 1.32 -18.07 -2.80
N GLU A 37 1.74 -18.80 -3.84
CA GLU A 37 3.15 -19.11 -4.10
C GLU A 37 3.95 -17.87 -4.49
N VAL A 38 3.37 -16.99 -5.32
CA VAL A 38 4.02 -15.71 -5.67
C VAL A 38 4.25 -14.85 -4.43
N ALA A 39 3.24 -14.73 -3.57
CA ALA A 39 3.34 -14.00 -2.30
C ALA A 39 4.42 -14.60 -1.40
N GLU A 40 4.49 -15.93 -1.25
CA GLU A 40 5.50 -16.59 -0.42
C GLU A 40 6.93 -16.36 -0.95
N ASN A 41 7.14 -16.44 -2.26
CA ASN A 41 8.45 -16.17 -2.85
C ASN A 41 8.92 -14.73 -2.58
N LEU A 42 7.99 -13.76 -2.61
CA LEU A 42 8.27 -12.36 -2.26
C LEU A 42 8.53 -12.16 -0.77
N GLN A 43 7.82 -12.88 0.11
CA GLN A 43 8.10 -12.91 1.56
C GLN A 43 9.52 -13.41 1.83
N GLU A 44 9.88 -14.56 1.26
CA GLU A 44 11.21 -15.16 1.41
C GLU A 44 12.30 -14.22 0.93
N GLN A 45 12.11 -13.61 -0.25
CA GLN A 45 13.12 -12.72 -0.79
C GLN A 45 13.27 -11.43 0.01
N THR A 46 12.16 -10.86 0.46
CA THR A 46 12.19 -9.67 1.33
C THR A 46 12.93 -9.98 2.62
N TYR A 47 12.67 -11.14 3.23
CA TYR A 47 13.37 -11.59 4.43
C TYR A 47 14.87 -11.78 4.18
N ASN A 48 15.24 -12.48 3.09
CA ASN A 48 16.64 -12.76 2.75
C ASN A 48 17.44 -11.49 2.43
N ILE A 49 16.86 -10.56 1.68
CA ILE A 49 17.56 -9.36 1.19
C ILE A 49 17.60 -8.24 2.22
N TYR A 50 16.58 -8.10 3.08
CA TYR A 50 16.46 -6.92 3.95
C TYR A 50 16.70 -7.20 5.44
N LEU A 51 16.66 -8.45 5.91
CA LEU A 51 16.89 -8.75 7.33
C LEU A 51 18.29 -8.27 7.77
N THR A 52 18.33 -7.50 8.86
CA THR A 52 19.54 -6.97 9.48
C THR A 52 19.52 -7.15 11.00
N SER A 53 20.39 -6.43 11.72
CA SER A 53 20.56 -6.55 13.16
C SER A 53 19.23 -6.43 13.94
N ASN A 54 19.16 -7.13 15.06
CA ASN A 54 18.01 -7.10 15.99
C ASN A 54 16.69 -7.58 15.38
N GLY A 55 16.71 -8.34 14.27
CA GLY A 55 15.47 -8.81 13.63
C GLY A 55 14.70 -7.72 12.89
N THR A 56 15.33 -6.56 12.66
CA THR A 56 14.79 -5.45 11.86
C THR A 56 15.22 -5.57 10.40
N PHE A 57 14.70 -4.67 9.57
CA PHE A 57 14.94 -4.64 8.14
C PHE A 57 15.65 -3.34 7.73
N ARG A 58 16.70 -3.49 6.91
CA ARG A 58 17.54 -2.39 6.41
C ARG A 58 16.81 -1.53 5.38
N GLN A 59 17.30 -0.33 5.13
CA GLN A 59 16.63 0.65 4.29
C GLN A 59 16.59 0.24 2.81
N ASP A 60 17.67 -0.32 2.28
CA ASP A 60 17.77 -0.72 0.88
C ASP A 60 18.61 -1.99 0.67
N ASN A 61 18.57 -2.53 -0.54
CA ASN A 61 19.34 -3.70 -0.95
C ASN A 61 20.81 -3.41 -1.32
N GLU A 62 21.27 -2.15 -1.23
CA GLU A 62 22.62 -1.72 -1.63
C GLU A 62 23.53 -1.42 -0.41
N GLY A 63 23.10 -1.84 0.79
CA GLY A 63 23.90 -1.78 2.02
C GLY A 63 23.65 -0.55 2.90
N ASN A 64 22.56 0.19 2.68
CA ASN A 64 22.14 1.22 3.62
C ASN A 64 21.42 0.59 4.82
N GLU A 65 22.17 0.45 5.91
CA GLU A 65 21.70 -0.14 7.16
C GLU A 65 20.87 0.81 8.03
N ASN A 66 20.42 1.96 7.51
CA ASN A 66 19.58 2.89 8.28
C ASN A 66 18.29 2.20 8.76
N PHE A 67 17.85 2.58 9.96
CA PHE A 67 16.57 2.12 10.53
C PHE A 67 15.48 3.11 10.13
N ASN A 68 14.47 2.62 9.40
CA ASN A 68 13.26 3.37 9.13
C ASN A 68 12.11 2.73 9.93
N TYR A 69 11.61 3.45 10.94
CA TYR A 69 10.65 2.94 11.92
C TYR A 69 9.36 2.47 11.24
N TRP A 70 8.70 3.35 10.48
CA TRP A 70 7.39 3.04 9.91
C TRP A 70 7.46 2.05 8.74
N TRP A 71 8.59 1.98 8.03
CA TRP A 71 8.79 0.89 7.06
C TRP A 71 8.88 -0.46 7.76
N ASN A 72 9.52 -0.52 8.93
CA ASN A 72 9.57 -1.73 9.75
C ASN A 72 8.22 -2.05 10.38
N ALA A 73 7.38 -1.06 10.72
CA ALA A 73 5.99 -1.29 11.12
C ALA A 73 5.19 -1.98 10.00
N HIS A 74 5.35 -1.55 8.75
CA HIS A 74 4.71 -2.21 7.62
C HIS A 74 5.31 -3.57 7.27
N MET A 75 6.59 -3.82 7.57
CA MET A 75 7.13 -5.17 7.48
C MET A 75 6.49 -6.11 8.50
N LEU A 76 6.10 -5.61 9.69
CA LEU A 76 5.31 -6.40 10.65
C LEU A 76 3.94 -6.76 10.04
N ASP A 77 3.25 -5.80 9.42
CA ASP A 77 2.00 -6.05 8.69
C ASP A 77 2.15 -7.09 7.57
N VAL A 78 3.25 -7.05 6.82
CA VAL A 78 3.53 -8.03 5.76
C VAL A 78 3.79 -9.43 6.34
N LEU A 79 4.52 -9.54 7.46
CA LEU A 79 4.69 -10.82 8.14
C LEU A 79 3.36 -11.38 8.68
N ILE A 80 2.46 -10.50 9.14
CA ILE A 80 1.10 -10.87 9.55
C ILE A 80 0.33 -11.46 8.37
N ASP A 81 0.39 -10.84 7.19
CA ASP A 81 -0.30 -11.35 6.00
C ASP A 81 0.16 -12.77 5.64
N GLY A 82 1.48 -13.00 5.64
CA GLY A 82 2.04 -14.33 5.41
C GLY A 82 1.58 -15.35 6.46
N TYR A 83 1.47 -14.94 7.72
CA TYR A 83 0.92 -15.79 8.79
C TYR A 83 -0.57 -16.10 8.60
N GLU A 84 -1.40 -15.10 8.27
CA GLU A 84 -2.83 -15.29 8.04
C GLU A 84 -3.10 -16.21 6.84
N ARG A 85 -2.33 -16.06 5.75
CA ARG A 85 -2.44 -16.91 4.55
C ARG A 85 -2.03 -18.35 4.82
N THR A 86 -0.92 -18.57 5.52
CA THR A 86 -0.30 -19.91 5.62
C THR A 86 -0.65 -20.68 6.90
N GLY A 87 -0.94 -19.96 8.00
CA GLY A 87 -0.98 -20.53 9.35
C GLY A 87 0.38 -21.04 9.85
N ASP A 88 1.50 -20.73 9.17
CA ASP A 88 2.82 -21.20 9.56
C ASP A 88 3.35 -20.42 10.77
N GLU A 89 3.44 -21.12 11.91
CA GLU A 89 3.96 -20.57 13.17
C GLU A 89 5.42 -20.08 13.06
N SER A 90 6.16 -20.38 11.98
CA SER A 90 7.50 -19.84 11.73
C SER A 90 7.53 -18.31 11.55
N TYR A 91 6.38 -17.68 11.23
CA TYR A 91 6.24 -16.23 11.17
C TYR A 91 6.25 -15.56 12.54
N LEU A 92 5.70 -16.22 13.57
CA LEU A 92 5.55 -15.67 14.93
C LEU A 92 6.89 -15.19 15.55
N PRO A 93 7.99 -15.97 15.54
CA PRO A 93 9.27 -15.50 16.05
C PRO A 93 9.88 -14.36 15.20
N LYS A 94 9.59 -14.29 13.89
CA LYS A 94 10.02 -13.17 13.04
C LYS A 94 9.31 -11.88 13.47
N MET A 95 7.98 -11.95 13.64
CA MET A 95 7.15 -10.84 14.12
C MET A 95 7.59 -10.37 15.52
N LYS A 96 7.90 -11.31 16.42
CA LYS A 96 8.37 -10.97 17.78
C LYS A 96 9.72 -10.28 17.78
N SER A 97 10.67 -10.84 17.02
CA SER A 97 12.01 -10.27 16.88
C SER A 97 11.96 -8.87 16.28
N LEU A 98 11.07 -8.63 15.31
CA LEU A 98 10.87 -7.32 14.70
C LEU A 98 10.31 -6.30 15.71
N LEU A 99 9.30 -6.66 16.50
CA LEU A 99 8.73 -5.79 17.54
C LEU A 99 9.80 -5.35 18.56
N GLU A 100 10.59 -6.30 19.07
CA GLU A 100 11.68 -6.02 20.01
C GLU A 100 12.82 -5.25 19.32
N GLY A 101 13.10 -5.56 18.06
CA GLY A 101 14.10 -4.89 17.25
C GLY A 101 13.79 -3.41 17.01
N ILE A 102 12.53 -3.08 16.76
CA ILE A 102 12.06 -1.70 16.58
C ILE A 102 12.35 -0.87 17.83
N GLU A 103 12.03 -1.39 19.02
CA GLU A 103 12.32 -0.72 20.29
C GLU A 103 13.82 -0.40 20.43
N VAL A 104 14.67 -1.40 20.23
CA VAL A 104 16.13 -1.27 20.36
C VAL A 104 16.68 -0.25 19.35
N ARG A 105 16.27 -0.34 18.09
CA ARG A 105 16.79 0.52 17.02
C ARG A 105 16.24 1.95 17.05
N ASN A 106 15.08 2.16 17.68
CA ASN A 106 14.56 3.48 18.02
C ASN A 106 15.16 4.05 19.33
N GLY A 107 16.17 3.39 19.89
CA GLY A 107 16.89 3.86 21.08
C GLY A 107 16.33 3.37 22.41
N ASN A 108 15.82 2.14 22.44
CA ASN A 108 15.16 1.48 23.58
C ASN A 108 13.91 2.22 24.05
N LYS A 109 13.05 2.59 23.10
CA LYS A 109 11.74 3.19 23.32
C LYS A 109 10.86 3.01 22.09
N TYR A 110 9.54 3.03 22.24
CA TYR A 110 8.61 2.94 21.11
C TYR A 110 8.15 4.31 20.61
N GLU A 111 8.20 5.33 21.46
CA GLU A 111 7.79 6.69 21.16
C GLU A 111 8.65 7.30 20.04
N ASN A 112 8.01 8.03 19.14
CA ASN A 112 8.63 8.68 18.00
C ASN A 112 8.09 10.11 17.86
N VAL A 113 8.88 11.01 17.26
CA VAL A 113 8.45 12.39 17.01
C VAL A 113 7.39 12.45 15.90
N PHE A 114 7.42 11.50 14.97
CA PHE A 114 6.41 11.26 13.94
C PHE A 114 5.26 10.47 14.55
N ILE A 115 4.07 11.07 14.57
CA ILE A 115 2.90 10.48 15.20
C ILE A 115 2.31 9.39 14.30
N ASP A 116 2.34 9.61 12.98
CA ASP A 116 2.02 8.62 11.97
C ASP A 116 2.89 7.35 12.08
N ASP A 117 4.21 7.48 12.31
CA ASP A 117 5.08 6.32 12.55
C ASP A 117 4.55 5.44 13.70
N MET A 118 4.09 6.05 14.79
CA MET A 118 3.53 5.35 15.96
C MET A 118 2.18 4.71 15.64
N GLU A 119 1.32 5.39 14.88
CA GLU A 119 0.03 4.86 14.43
C GLU A 119 0.20 3.58 13.61
N TRP A 120 1.14 3.56 12.66
CA TRP A 120 1.41 2.39 11.83
C TRP A 120 1.84 1.17 12.64
N LEU A 121 2.74 1.35 13.62
CA LEU A 121 3.14 0.24 14.49
C LEU A 121 2.00 -0.20 15.41
N GLY A 122 1.23 0.75 15.95
CA GLY A 122 0.06 0.46 16.78
C GLY A 122 -0.95 -0.43 16.07
N ILE A 123 -1.28 -0.11 14.81
CA ILE A 123 -2.17 -0.91 13.95
C ILE A 123 -1.64 -2.34 13.77
N ALA A 124 -0.38 -2.50 13.39
CA ALA A 124 0.24 -3.81 13.20
C ALA A 124 0.31 -4.62 14.52
N CYS A 125 0.53 -3.95 15.65
CA CYS A 125 0.48 -4.58 16.97
C CYS A 125 -0.92 -5.11 17.31
N LEU A 126 -1.98 -4.34 17.05
CA LEU A 126 -3.35 -4.80 17.31
C LEU A 126 -3.76 -5.94 16.39
N ARG A 127 -3.41 -5.88 15.10
CA ARG A 127 -3.60 -7.02 14.18
C ARG A 127 -2.92 -8.27 14.73
N THR A 128 -1.67 -8.14 15.18
CA THR A 128 -0.94 -9.27 15.78
C THR A 128 -1.61 -9.79 17.06
N TYR A 129 -2.07 -8.90 17.94
CA TYR A 129 -2.73 -9.27 19.18
C TYR A 129 -4.02 -10.06 18.92
N LYS A 130 -4.84 -9.64 17.96
CA LYS A 130 -6.08 -10.36 17.58
C LYS A 130 -5.82 -11.81 17.17
N LEU A 131 -4.69 -12.06 16.50
CA LEU A 131 -4.33 -13.37 15.97
C LEU A 131 -3.63 -14.26 17.00
N THR A 132 -2.86 -13.68 17.93
CA THR A 132 -1.93 -14.42 18.80
C THR A 132 -2.29 -14.36 20.28
N ASN A 133 -3.07 -13.35 20.69
CA ASN A 133 -3.32 -12.98 22.07
C ASN A 133 -2.03 -12.74 22.90
N ASP A 134 -0.92 -12.39 22.24
CA ASP A 134 0.34 -12.04 22.92
C ASP A 134 0.27 -10.61 23.46
N GLN A 135 0.17 -10.51 24.78
CA GLN A 135 -0.07 -9.27 25.51
C GLN A 135 0.97 -8.17 25.25
N GLN A 136 2.21 -8.51 24.87
CA GLN A 136 3.23 -7.50 24.60
C GLN A 136 2.82 -6.58 23.43
N TYR A 137 2.15 -7.11 22.41
CA TYR A 137 1.67 -6.29 21.29
C TYR A 137 0.57 -5.32 21.75
N LYS A 138 -0.36 -5.77 22.59
CA LYS A 138 -1.41 -4.91 23.15
C LYS A 138 -0.83 -3.82 24.03
N GLU A 139 0.14 -4.14 24.89
CA GLU A 139 0.81 -3.14 25.75
C GLU A 139 1.54 -2.06 24.93
N VAL A 140 2.19 -2.44 23.83
CA VAL A 140 2.81 -1.47 22.91
C VAL A 140 1.75 -0.62 22.21
N ALA A 141 0.67 -1.23 21.73
CA ALA A 141 -0.43 -0.49 21.11
C ALA A 141 -1.06 0.51 22.09
N ASP A 142 -1.32 0.11 23.33
CA ASP A 142 -1.91 0.99 24.34
C ASP A 142 -1.02 2.22 24.62
N LEU A 143 0.30 2.02 24.73
CA LEU A 143 1.27 3.10 24.85
C LEU A 143 1.19 4.07 23.66
N LEU A 144 1.24 3.53 22.44
CA LEU A 144 1.27 4.33 21.22
C LEU A 144 -0.04 5.08 21.00
N TRP A 145 -1.19 4.51 21.37
CA TRP A 145 -2.48 5.19 21.27
C TRP A 145 -2.57 6.40 22.19
N GLU A 146 -2.07 6.31 23.43
CA GLU A 146 -2.02 7.46 24.34
C GLU A 146 -1.13 8.59 23.79
N GLU A 147 -0.02 8.25 23.12
CA GLU A 147 0.82 9.24 22.43
C GLU A 147 0.13 9.84 21.20
N THR A 148 -0.55 9.04 20.38
CA THR A 148 -1.34 9.52 19.24
C THR A 148 -2.43 10.50 19.68
N LYS A 149 -3.17 10.19 20.74
CA LYS A 149 -4.23 11.09 21.28
C LYS A 149 -3.69 12.44 21.72
N GLN A 150 -2.46 12.51 22.23
CA GLN A 150 -1.81 13.78 22.60
C GLN A 150 -1.55 14.70 21.39
N GLY A 151 -1.49 14.14 20.18
CA GLY A 151 -1.33 14.89 18.94
C GLY A 151 -2.58 15.64 18.48
N TRP A 152 -3.77 15.32 19.02
CA TRP A 152 -5.02 15.99 18.66
C TRP A 152 -5.11 17.41 19.24
N SER A 153 -5.54 18.37 18.42
CA SER A 153 -5.86 19.73 18.87
C SER A 153 -6.91 20.41 18.00
N ASP A 154 -7.55 21.46 18.51
CA ASP A 154 -8.56 22.25 17.77
C ASP A 154 -7.95 23.21 16.72
N VAL A 155 -6.63 23.22 16.54
CA VAL A 155 -5.99 23.93 15.41
C VAL A 155 -6.54 23.33 14.12
N HIS A 156 -7.00 24.18 13.19
CA HIS A 156 -7.74 23.78 11.99
C HIS A 156 -9.03 22.98 12.26
N GLY A 157 -9.68 23.23 13.42
CA GLY A 157 -10.96 22.60 13.77
C GLY A 157 -10.86 21.16 14.27
N GLY A 158 -9.64 20.63 14.42
CA GLY A 158 -9.39 19.26 14.84
C GLY A 158 -8.14 18.68 14.19
N GLY A 159 -8.02 17.35 14.26
CA GLY A 159 -6.97 16.59 13.62
C GLY A 159 -5.76 16.37 14.53
N ILE A 160 -5.13 15.22 14.35
CA ILE A 160 -3.83 14.86 14.94
C ILE A 160 -2.72 15.51 14.11
N ALA A 161 -1.76 16.12 14.79
CA ALA A 161 -0.58 16.69 14.15
C ALA A 161 0.30 15.62 13.50
N TRP A 162 1.02 15.97 12.45
CA TRP A 162 1.95 15.04 11.81
C TRP A 162 3.10 14.63 12.73
N LYS A 163 3.70 15.62 13.39
CA LYS A 163 4.74 15.42 14.40
C LYS A 163 4.41 16.16 15.68
N THR A 164 4.97 15.67 16.77
CA THR A 164 4.91 16.33 18.08
C THR A 164 5.48 17.75 18.06
N ASP A 165 6.39 18.06 17.13
CA ASP A 165 7.03 19.38 16.96
C ASP A 165 6.41 20.27 15.86
N THR A 166 5.42 19.77 15.11
CA THR A 166 4.68 20.55 14.09
C THR A 166 3.17 20.57 14.38
N PRO A 167 2.72 21.09 15.52
CA PRO A 167 1.32 20.99 15.98
C PRO A 167 0.29 21.68 15.07
N ASN A 168 0.74 22.56 14.16
CA ASN A 168 -0.13 23.22 13.19
C ASN A 168 -0.41 22.34 11.96
N SER A 169 0.54 21.51 11.55
CA SER A 169 0.42 20.68 10.36
C SER A 169 -0.41 19.44 10.69
N LYS A 170 -1.62 19.37 10.14
CA LYS A 170 -2.54 18.23 10.30
C LYS A 170 -2.60 17.47 8.98
N ASN A 171 -2.17 16.22 8.99
CA ASN A 171 -1.97 15.46 7.76
C ASN A 171 -2.97 14.30 7.68
N ALA A 172 -3.35 13.92 6.46
CA ALA A 172 -4.15 12.73 6.23
C ALA A 172 -3.42 11.47 6.77
N CYS A 173 -2.09 11.42 6.63
CA CYS A 173 -1.26 10.31 7.10
C CYS A 173 -1.21 10.09 8.61
N SER A 174 -1.57 11.09 9.42
CA SER A 174 -1.66 10.98 10.88
C SER A 174 -3.10 11.00 11.39
N ASN A 175 -4.09 10.88 10.49
CA ASN A 175 -5.50 10.92 10.86
C ASN A 175 -6.28 9.73 10.28
N GLY A 176 -6.00 9.34 9.03
CA GLY A 176 -6.52 8.09 8.47
C GLY A 176 -6.10 6.88 9.32
N PRO A 177 -4.80 6.67 9.58
CA PRO A 177 -4.33 5.57 10.42
C PRO A 177 -4.81 5.69 11.87
N ALA A 178 -4.78 6.87 12.49
CA ALA A 178 -5.34 7.05 13.83
C ALA A 178 -6.81 6.61 13.96
N ALA A 179 -7.66 6.87 12.96
CA ALA A 179 -9.03 6.37 12.95
C ALA A 179 -9.09 4.83 12.85
N ILE A 180 -8.25 4.22 12.01
CA ILE A 180 -8.13 2.76 11.90
C ILE A 180 -7.63 2.14 13.22
N PHE A 181 -6.64 2.75 13.86
CA PHE A 181 -6.08 2.33 15.13
C PHE A 181 -7.18 2.31 16.21
N ALA A 182 -7.93 3.41 16.35
CA ALA A 182 -9.06 3.49 17.27
C ALA A 182 -10.13 2.42 16.99
N LEU A 183 -10.39 2.10 15.72
CA LEU A 183 -11.37 1.06 15.35
C LEU A 183 -10.90 -0.35 15.72
N TYR A 184 -9.61 -0.65 15.56
CA TYR A 184 -9.05 -1.92 16.04
C TYR A 184 -9.03 -2.00 17.56
N LEU A 185 -8.77 -0.90 18.28
CA LEU A 185 -8.94 -0.87 19.74
C LEU A 185 -10.38 -1.15 20.14
N TYR A 186 -11.34 -0.44 19.53
CA TYR A 186 -12.76 -0.65 19.79
C TYR A 186 -13.20 -2.09 19.52
N GLU A 187 -12.70 -2.72 18.46
CA GLU A 187 -13.02 -4.13 18.17
C GLU A 187 -12.51 -5.09 19.26
N ILE A 188 -11.36 -4.78 19.87
CA ILE A 188 -10.69 -5.62 20.89
C ILE A 188 -11.26 -5.35 22.28
N ASP A 189 -11.29 -4.09 22.71
CA ASP A 189 -11.61 -3.68 24.07
C ASP A 189 -13.12 -3.41 24.27
N GLN A 190 -13.85 -3.12 23.18
CA GLN A 190 -15.26 -2.73 23.18
C GLN A 190 -15.56 -1.46 23.99
N ASP A 191 -14.56 -0.60 24.19
CA ASP A 191 -14.68 0.66 24.89
C ASP A 191 -15.21 1.77 23.96
N GLU A 192 -16.38 2.33 24.28
CA GLU A 192 -17.07 3.32 23.44
C GLU A 192 -16.23 4.58 23.17
N GLU A 193 -15.29 4.92 24.05
CA GLU A 193 -14.37 6.05 23.87
C GLU A 193 -13.55 5.92 22.57
N ASP A 194 -13.08 4.73 22.23
CA ASP A 194 -12.28 4.54 21.02
C ASP A 194 -13.13 4.70 19.75
N LEU A 195 -14.39 4.26 19.77
CA LEU A 195 -15.33 4.52 18.69
C LEU A 195 -15.65 6.02 18.57
N GLU A 196 -15.77 6.75 19.68
CA GLU A 196 -15.93 8.21 19.67
C GLU A 196 -14.71 8.91 19.05
N TRP A 197 -13.50 8.46 19.37
CA TRP A 197 -12.28 8.94 18.73
C TRP A 197 -12.24 8.67 17.24
N ALA A 198 -12.54 7.44 16.82
CA ALA A 198 -12.61 7.07 15.41
C ALA A 198 -13.59 7.97 14.63
N LYS A 199 -14.81 8.15 15.15
CA LYS A 199 -15.82 9.02 14.55
C LYS A 199 -15.37 10.48 14.47
N LYS A 200 -14.77 11.00 15.54
CA LYS A 200 -14.26 12.38 15.62
C LYS A 200 -13.16 12.63 14.58
N ILE A 201 -12.18 11.73 14.49
CA ILE A 201 -11.06 11.84 13.56
C ILE A 201 -11.55 11.73 12.12
N TYR A 202 -12.37 10.72 11.83
CA TYR A 202 -12.92 10.50 10.50
C TYR A 202 -13.75 11.69 10.01
N HIS A 203 -14.61 12.24 10.87
CA HIS A 203 -15.43 13.40 10.52
C HIS A 203 -14.58 14.62 10.16
N TRP A 204 -13.54 14.91 10.96
CA TRP A 204 -12.61 15.99 10.65
C TRP A 204 -11.87 15.75 9.34
N LEU A 205 -11.39 14.52 9.09
CA LEU A 205 -10.69 14.16 7.87
C LEU A 205 -11.58 14.39 6.64
N LYS A 206 -12.84 13.91 6.70
CA LYS A 206 -13.85 14.09 5.66
C LYS A 206 -14.19 15.55 5.40
N ASP A 207 -14.35 16.38 6.43
CA ASP A 207 -14.73 17.78 6.29
C ASP A 207 -13.58 18.67 5.81
N THR A 208 -12.33 18.28 6.08
CA THR A 208 -11.15 19.12 5.87
C THR A 208 -10.31 18.72 4.65
N LEU A 209 -10.01 17.43 4.50
CA LEU A 209 -9.00 16.94 3.55
C LEU A 209 -9.56 16.06 2.44
N VAL A 210 -10.84 15.67 2.47
CA VAL A 210 -11.45 14.88 1.40
C VAL A 210 -12.05 15.80 0.36
N ASP A 211 -11.70 15.59 -0.91
CA ASP A 211 -12.36 16.24 -2.02
C ASP A 211 -13.82 15.75 -2.11
N PRO A 212 -14.83 16.64 -2.00
CA PRO A 212 -16.22 16.23 -1.98
C PRO A 212 -16.68 15.60 -3.30
N GLU A 213 -16.09 15.97 -4.43
CA GLU A 213 -16.47 15.50 -5.76
C GLU A 213 -15.92 14.10 -6.02
N SER A 214 -14.60 13.91 -5.84
CA SER A 214 -13.94 12.64 -6.15
C SER A 214 -13.89 11.67 -4.97
N GLY A 215 -13.89 12.17 -3.73
CA GLY A 215 -13.55 11.36 -2.56
C GLY A 215 -12.06 11.05 -2.43
N LEU A 216 -11.20 11.62 -3.28
CA LEU A 216 -9.75 11.54 -3.09
C LEU A 216 -9.33 12.45 -1.92
N VAL A 217 -8.15 12.19 -1.37
CA VAL A 217 -7.70 12.80 -0.10
C VAL A 217 -6.49 13.68 -0.36
N TRP A 218 -6.63 14.97 -0.04
CA TRP A 218 -5.55 15.95 0.00
C TRP A 218 -4.61 15.68 1.18
N ASP A 219 -3.34 16.03 1.02
CA ASP A 219 -2.30 15.54 1.92
C ASP A 219 -2.35 16.16 3.33
N ASN A 220 -2.45 17.48 3.43
CA ASN A 220 -2.40 18.17 4.71
C ASN A 220 -3.01 19.57 4.67
N ILE A 221 -3.23 20.12 5.86
CA ILE A 221 -3.51 21.53 6.11
C ILE A 221 -2.47 22.09 7.11
N ASP A 222 -1.93 23.27 6.82
CA ASP A 222 -1.01 24.00 7.70
C ASP A 222 -1.16 25.52 7.53
N TYR A 223 -0.57 26.31 8.43
CA TYR A 223 -0.48 27.75 8.32
C TYR A 223 0.71 28.20 7.46
N HIS A 224 0.44 28.95 6.39
CA HIS A 224 1.44 29.71 5.65
C HIS A 224 1.12 31.20 5.74
N ASP A 225 2.03 32.01 6.28
CA ASP A 225 1.84 33.45 6.51
C ASP A 225 0.52 33.83 7.24
N GLY A 226 0.05 32.95 8.13
CA GLY A 226 -1.17 33.14 8.92
C GLY A 226 -2.47 32.68 8.24
N GLU A 227 -2.38 32.17 7.01
CA GLU A 227 -3.51 31.58 6.28
C GLU A 227 -3.45 30.05 6.35
N ALA A 228 -4.59 29.40 6.59
CA ALA A 228 -4.67 27.95 6.57
C ALA A 228 -4.76 27.46 5.12
N ILE A 229 -3.76 26.71 4.67
CA ILE A 229 -3.62 26.25 3.29
C ILE A 229 -3.67 24.73 3.27
N ILE A 230 -4.55 24.19 2.43
CA ILE A 230 -4.59 22.75 2.13
C ILE A 230 -3.71 22.46 0.91
N ASN A 231 -2.83 21.48 1.02
CA ASN A 231 -2.05 20.99 -0.10
C ASN A 231 -2.88 20.05 -0.99
N ARG A 232 -3.47 20.62 -2.04
CA ARG A 232 -4.30 19.88 -3.01
C ARG A 232 -3.51 19.29 -4.18
N ASP A 233 -2.26 19.70 -4.36
CA ASP A 233 -1.38 19.19 -5.42
C ASP A 233 -0.86 17.78 -5.06
N TRP A 234 -0.78 17.48 -3.76
CA TRP A 234 -0.40 16.16 -3.26
C TRP A 234 -1.64 15.33 -2.96
N ILE A 235 -1.92 14.41 -3.88
CA ILE A 235 -2.90 13.35 -3.74
C ILE A 235 -2.13 12.04 -3.90
N PHE A 236 -1.97 11.32 -2.78
CA PHE A 236 -1.19 10.09 -2.72
C PHE A 236 -2.10 8.89 -2.47
N THR A 237 -1.69 7.73 -2.98
CA THR A 237 -2.46 6.49 -2.89
C THR A 237 -2.80 6.10 -1.44
N TYR A 238 -1.84 6.20 -0.52
CA TYR A 238 -2.04 5.78 0.88
C TYR A 238 -2.99 6.66 1.70
N ASN A 239 -3.06 7.97 1.40
CA ASN A 239 -4.00 8.87 2.06
C ASN A 239 -5.45 8.47 1.76
N VAL A 240 -5.76 8.19 0.49
CA VAL A 240 -7.08 7.65 0.13
C VAL A 240 -7.27 6.21 0.60
N GLY A 241 -6.21 5.40 0.62
CA GLY A 241 -6.23 4.04 1.16
C GLY A 241 -6.69 3.97 2.61
N THR A 242 -6.08 4.78 3.47
CA THR A 242 -6.44 4.84 4.90
C THR A 242 -7.83 5.44 5.13
N TYR A 243 -8.26 6.40 4.30
CA TYR A 243 -9.63 6.89 4.34
C TYR A 243 -10.65 5.81 3.98
N ILE A 244 -10.38 5.01 2.93
CA ILE A 244 -11.19 3.83 2.56
C ILE A 244 -11.22 2.83 3.73
N GLY A 245 -10.05 2.53 4.33
CA GLY A 245 -9.94 1.62 5.46
C GLY A 245 -10.75 2.06 6.68
N ALA A 246 -10.59 3.32 7.09
CA ALA A 246 -11.32 3.90 8.21
C ALA A 246 -12.84 3.91 7.96
N ALA A 247 -13.27 4.26 6.74
CA ALA A 247 -14.67 4.25 6.35
C ALA A 247 -15.25 2.82 6.38
N ASN A 248 -14.55 1.84 5.82
CA ASN A 248 -14.95 0.43 5.84
C ASN A 248 -15.11 -0.10 7.27
N LEU A 249 -14.13 0.17 8.14
CA LEU A 249 -14.17 -0.27 9.54
C LEU A 249 -15.27 0.45 10.33
N LEU A 250 -15.51 1.75 10.10
CA LEU A 250 -16.63 2.47 10.71
C LEU A 250 -17.98 1.90 10.27
N HIS A 251 -18.14 1.53 9.00
CA HIS A 251 -19.33 0.84 8.53
C HIS A 251 -19.53 -0.47 9.28
N GLN A 252 -18.50 -1.30 9.41
CA GLN A 252 -18.59 -2.57 10.14
C GLN A 252 -18.91 -2.36 11.63
N ALA A 253 -18.33 -1.34 12.26
CA ALA A 253 -18.54 -1.05 13.68
C ALA A 253 -19.92 -0.45 14.00
N THR A 254 -20.58 0.20 13.03
CA THR A 254 -21.79 1.01 13.29
C THR A 254 -23.02 0.60 12.48
N GLY A 255 -22.84 -0.06 11.35
CA GLY A 255 -23.89 -0.33 10.35
C GLY A 255 -24.40 0.93 9.63
N GLU A 256 -23.75 2.08 9.79
CA GLU A 256 -24.18 3.33 9.15
C GLU A 256 -23.73 3.36 7.68
N GLY A 257 -24.69 3.25 6.75
CA GLY A 257 -24.42 3.14 5.30
C GLY A 257 -23.62 4.31 4.69
N MET A 258 -23.61 5.49 5.31
CA MET A 258 -22.80 6.63 4.86
C MET A 258 -21.32 6.28 4.73
N TYR A 259 -20.78 5.50 5.67
CA TYR A 259 -19.35 5.15 5.65
C TYR A 259 -19.02 4.21 4.50
N LEU A 260 -19.92 3.26 4.17
CA LEU A 260 -19.74 2.40 3.00
C LEU A 260 -19.86 3.20 1.70
N ASP A 261 -20.81 4.14 1.61
CA ASP A 261 -20.96 5.03 0.46
C ASP A 261 -19.69 5.87 0.23
N ASP A 262 -19.09 6.40 1.32
CA ASP A 262 -17.83 7.14 1.26
C ASP A 262 -16.67 6.26 0.77
N ALA A 263 -16.53 5.04 1.32
CA ALA A 263 -15.50 4.09 0.92
C ALA A 263 -15.62 3.71 -0.57
N ILE A 264 -16.84 3.40 -1.04
CA ILE A 264 -17.11 3.04 -2.43
C ILE A 264 -16.82 4.23 -3.36
N LYS A 265 -17.16 5.46 -2.99
CA LYS A 265 -16.89 6.65 -3.80
C LYS A 265 -15.38 6.81 -4.01
N SER A 266 -14.61 6.81 -2.92
CA SER A 266 -13.15 6.94 -2.98
C SER A 266 -12.50 5.80 -3.76
N ALA A 267 -12.90 4.56 -3.52
CA ALA A 267 -12.41 3.39 -4.27
C ALA A 267 -12.77 3.45 -5.76
N SER A 268 -13.96 3.93 -6.10
CA SER A 268 -14.38 4.12 -7.49
C SER A 268 -13.52 5.18 -8.21
N SER A 269 -13.08 6.22 -7.51
CA SER A 269 -12.15 7.21 -8.07
C SER A 269 -10.72 6.70 -8.19
N VAL A 270 -10.32 5.71 -7.37
CA VAL A 270 -9.02 5.03 -7.51
C VAL A 270 -8.97 4.18 -8.77
N VAL A 271 -10.03 3.43 -9.08
CA VAL A 271 -10.06 2.55 -10.27
C VAL A 271 -10.31 3.31 -11.58
N ALA A 272 -11.01 4.45 -11.51
CA ALA A 272 -11.25 5.29 -12.68
C ALA A 272 -9.96 5.95 -13.17
N PRO A 273 -9.80 6.17 -14.49
CA PRO A 273 -8.66 6.91 -15.02
C PRO A 273 -8.56 8.32 -14.38
N GLY A 274 -7.45 8.59 -13.69
CA GLY A 274 -7.27 9.82 -12.94
C GLY A 274 -5.88 9.97 -12.33
N GLU A 275 -5.80 10.75 -11.24
CA GLU A 275 -4.55 11.19 -10.61
C GLU A 275 -3.66 10.06 -10.09
N LEU A 276 -4.25 8.90 -9.78
CA LEU A 276 -3.62 7.78 -9.08
C LEU A 276 -3.24 6.60 -9.98
N THR A 277 -3.68 6.59 -11.24
CA THR A 277 -3.41 5.48 -12.17
C THR A 277 -2.85 5.97 -13.50
N THR A 278 -1.96 5.18 -14.09
CA THR A 278 -1.50 5.35 -15.47
C THR A 278 -1.75 4.04 -16.21
N GLY A 279 -2.62 4.06 -17.24
CA GLY A 279 -2.93 2.86 -18.01
C GLY A 279 -3.64 1.75 -17.22
N GLY A 280 -4.39 2.11 -16.16
CA GLY A 280 -5.08 1.15 -15.28
C GLY A 280 -4.23 0.60 -14.14
N VAL A 281 -2.93 0.93 -14.11
CA VAL A 281 -1.99 0.52 -13.06
C VAL A 281 -1.78 1.69 -12.10
N LEU A 282 -1.70 1.42 -10.80
CA LEU A 282 -1.34 2.43 -9.80
C LEU A 282 0.00 3.10 -10.17
N LYS A 283 0.03 4.43 -10.08
CA LYS A 283 1.14 5.23 -10.61
C LYS A 283 2.47 5.00 -9.86
N ASN A 284 3.55 5.40 -10.51
CA ASN A 284 4.84 5.55 -9.87
C ASN A 284 4.85 6.78 -8.93
N GLU A 285 5.04 6.54 -7.63
CA GLU A 285 5.17 7.58 -6.59
C GLU A 285 6.61 7.71 -6.07
N GLY A 286 7.57 7.12 -6.79
CA GLY A 286 8.98 7.09 -6.42
C GLY A 286 9.33 6.02 -5.40
N GLN A 287 10.60 6.04 -4.96
CA GLN A 287 11.07 5.26 -3.81
C GLN A 287 11.14 6.14 -2.56
N GLY A 288 11.89 5.76 -1.53
CA GLY A 288 11.78 6.39 -0.21
C GLY A 288 10.40 6.12 0.38
N ASP A 289 9.83 7.09 1.07
CA ASP A 289 8.52 6.92 1.69
C ASP A 289 7.41 6.60 0.66
N GLY A 290 7.48 7.24 -0.51
CA GLY A 290 6.54 7.00 -1.62
C GLY A 290 6.51 5.57 -2.15
N GLY A 291 7.55 4.78 -1.89
CA GLY A 291 7.61 3.37 -2.26
C GLY A 291 6.55 2.53 -1.55
N LEU A 292 6.12 2.91 -0.34
CA LEU A 292 5.14 2.17 0.48
C LEU A 292 3.68 2.53 0.18
N PHE A 293 3.44 3.65 -0.51
CA PHE A 293 2.10 4.24 -0.55
C PHE A 293 1.07 3.34 -1.24
N LYS A 294 1.46 2.73 -2.37
CA LYS A 294 0.59 1.82 -3.13
C LYS A 294 0.19 0.58 -2.33
N GLY A 295 1.12 -0.03 -1.60
CA GLY A 295 0.83 -1.21 -0.78
C GLY A 295 -0.23 -0.93 0.28
N ILE A 296 -0.14 0.23 0.94
CA ILE A 296 -1.11 0.66 1.95
C ILE A 296 -2.50 0.87 1.32
N LEU A 297 -2.56 1.49 0.13
CA LEU A 297 -3.81 1.58 -0.61
C LEU A 297 -4.40 0.20 -0.89
N VAL A 298 -3.61 -0.69 -1.48
CA VAL A 298 -4.07 -2.03 -1.88
C VAL A 298 -4.58 -2.82 -0.67
N ARG A 299 -3.92 -2.74 0.49
CA ARG A 299 -4.39 -3.37 1.74
C ARG A 299 -5.84 -2.98 2.05
N TYR A 300 -6.10 -1.68 2.20
CA TYR A 300 -7.41 -1.22 2.65
C TYR A 300 -8.48 -1.27 1.55
N PHE A 301 -8.07 -1.11 0.30
CA PHE A 301 -8.92 -1.32 -0.86
C PHE A 301 -9.41 -2.78 -0.93
N THR A 302 -8.53 -3.74 -0.66
CA THR A 302 -8.87 -5.18 -0.58
C THR A 302 -9.81 -5.47 0.59
N GLN A 303 -9.59 -4.86 1.75
CA GLN A 303 -10.52 -4.98 2.88
C GLN A 303 -11.93 -4.45 2.57
N LEU A 304 -12.06 -3.43 1.70
CA LEU A 304 -13.36 -3.00 1.19
C LEU A 304 -13.96 -4.04 0.24
N ALA A 305 -13.18 -4.62 -0.67
CA ALA A 305 -13.64 -5.67 -1.59
C ALA A 305 -14.20 -6.89 -0.85
N LEU A 306 -13.59 -7.24 0.29
CA LEU A 306 -14.03 -8.32 1.19
C LEU A 306 -15.26 -7.97 2.05
N ASN A 307 -15.73 -6.71 2.04
CA ASN A 307 -16.90 -6.33 2.82
C ASN A 307 -18.16 -7.05 2.26
N PRO A 308 -18.91 -7.79 3.10
CA PRO A 308 -20.07 -8.55 2.65
C PRO A 308 -21.21 -7.68 2.12
N ASP A 309 -21.31 -6.43 2.57
CA ASP A 309 -22.34 -5.48 2.15
C ASP A 309 -21.93 -4.69 0.89
N LEU A 310 -20.71 -4.91 0.37
CA LEU A 310 -20.29 -4.34 -0.91
C LEU A 310 -21.13 -4.95 -2.06
N PRO A 311 -21.74 -4.14 -2.96
CA PRO A 311 -22.48 -4.66 -4.09
C PRO A 311 -21.59 -5.52 -5.01
N ASP A 312 -22.09 -6.68 -5.44
CA ASP A 312 -21.31 -7.65 -6.24
C ASP A 312 -20.64 -7.04 -7.48
N GLY A 313 -21.32 -6.10 -8.16
CA GLY A 313 -20.74 -5.40 -9.31
C GLY A 313 -19.52 -4.54 -8.97
N LYS A 314 -19.51 -3.92 -7.78
CA LYS A 314 -18.35 -3.18 -7.26
C LYS A 314 -17.27 -4.11 -6.75
N ARG A 315 -17.64 -5.22 -6.11
CA ARG A 315 -16.69 -6.26 -5.71
C ARG A 315 -15.88 -6.77 -6.91
N ASN A 316 -16.58 -7.16 -7.98
CA ASN A 316 -15.93 -7.64 -9.21
C ASN A 316 -15.01 -6.58 -9.84
N GLU A 317 -15.46 -5.32 -9.95
CA GLU A 317 -14.62 -4.21 -10.46
C GLU A 317 -13.33 -4.03 -9.64
N PHE A 318 -13.43 -4.14 -8.31
CA PHE A 318 -12.30 -3.97 -7.41
C PHE A 318 -11.35 -5.18 -7.42
N GLU A 319 -11.88 -6.40 -7.46
CA GLU A 319 -11.10 -7.63 -7.61
C GLU A 319 -10.33 -7.64 -8.94
N GLU A 320 -10.97 -7.28 -10.05
CA GLU A 320 -10.33 -7.15 -11.36
C GLU A 320 -9.22 -6.08 -11.37
N PHE A 321 -9.42 -4.95 -10.67
CA PHE A 321 -8.40 -3.92 -10.55
C PHE A 321 -7.15 -4.42 -9.80
N VAL A 322 -7.34 -5.14 -8.69
CA VAL A 322 -6.21 -5.72 -7.93
C VAL A 322 -5.50 -6.79 -8.77
N LEU A 323 -6.25 -7.67 -9.44
CA LEU A 323 -5.70 -8.67 -10.36
C LEU A 323 -4.86 -8.02 -11.46
N PHE A 324 -5.38 -7.01 -12.16
CA PHE A 324 -4.65 -6.35 -13.23
C PHE A 324 -3.34 -5.71 -12.77
N ASN A 325 -3.33 -5.11 -11.57
CA ASN A 325 -2.11 -4.56 -10.99
C ASN A 325 -1.11 -5.67 -10.58
N ALA A 326 -1.59 -6.77 -10.01
CA ALA A 326 -0.77 -7.92 -9.62
C ALA A 326 -0.12 -8.58 -10.84
N GLU A 327 -0.90 -8.83 -11.90
CA GLU A 327 -0.41 -9.33 -13.19
C GLU A 327 0.63 -8.39 -13.81
N THR A 328 0.36 -7.09 -13.80
CA THR A 328 1.30 -6.10 -14.32
C THR A 328 2.63 -6.17 -13.58
N LEU A 329 2.61 -6.17 -12.24
CA LEU A 329 3.82 -6.26 -11.44
C LEU A 329 4.56 -7.58 -11.69
N TYR A 330 3.83 -8.69 -11.71
CA TYR A 330 4.40 -10.03 -11.89
C TYR A 330 5.14 -10.16 -13.22
N HIS A 331 4.50 -9.76 -14.32
CA HIS A 331 5.08 -9.92 -15.65
C HIS A 331 6.10 -8.85 -16.05
N ASN A 332 5.97 -7.63 -15.52
CA ASN A 332 6.75 -6.48 -16.03
C ASN A 332 7.61 -5.77 -14.98
N GLY A 333 7.22 -5.83 -13.70
CA GLY A 333 7.79 -4.98 -12.65
C GLY A 333 8.70 -5.68 -11.65
N LEU A 334 8.67 -7.02 -11.61
CA LEU A 334 9.56 -7.82 -10.77
C LEU A 334 10.84 -8.16 -11.50
N THR A 335 11.98 -7.91 -10.85
CA THR A 335 13.25 -8.50 -11.31
C THR A 335 13.18 -10.03 -11.22
N SER A 336 14.08 -10.72 -11.94
CA SER A 336 14.27 -12.18 -11.78
C SER A 336 14.51 -12.67 -10.35
N ALA A 337 14.92 -11.77 -9.44
CA ALA A 337 15.12 -12.06 -8.03
C ALA A 337 13.84 -11.85 -7.19
N GLY A 338 12.72 -11.37 -7.75
CA GLY A 338 11.52 -11.02 -6.99
C GLY A 338 11.63 -9.66 -6.27
N LEU A 339 12.38 -8.70 -6.82
CA LEU A 339 12.38 -7.32 -6.32
C LEU A 339 11.45 -6.43 -7.13
N ALA A 340 10.57 -5.70 -6.44
CA ALA A 340 9.63 -4.76 -7.03
C ALA A 340 10.22 -3.35 -7.15
N GLY A 341 9.97 -2.68 -8.28
CA GLY A 341 10.28 -1.27 -8.49
C GLY A 341 9.14 -0.33 -8.09
N PRO A 342 9.39 0.99 -8.07
CA PRO A 342 8.36 1.98 -7.77
C PRO A 342 7.34 2.14 -8.91
N ASN A 343 7.72 1.75 -10.14
CA ASN A 343 6.82 1.60 -11.28
C ASN A 343 6.53 0.11 -11.49
N TRP A 344 5.29 -0.33 -11.35
CA TRP A 344 4.93 -1.74 -11.55
C TRP A 344 4.97 -2.18 -13.02
N ASN A 345 5.15 -1.24 -13.96
CA ASN A 345 5.29 -1.54 -15.38
C ASN A 345 6.74 -1.79 -15.82
N ASP A 346 7.74 -1.56 -14.97
CA ASP A 346 9.15 -1.69 -15.33
C ASP A 346 9.96 -2.30 -14.18
N GLU A 347 10.87 -3.22 -14.50
CA GLU A 347 11.85 -3.72 -13.54
C GLU A 347 12.75 -2.59 -12.98
N PRO A 348 13.07 -2.59 -11.67
CA PRO A 348 14.03 -1.65 -11.12
C PRO A 348 15.45 -1.95 -11.61
N SER A 349 16.16 -0.92 -12.07
CA SER A 349 17.52 -1.06 -12.62
C SER A 349 18.66 -0.84 -11.60
N GLY A 350 18.38 -0.87 -10.30
CA GLY A 350 19.36 -0.52 -9.26
C GLY A 350 18.80 -0.68 -7.85
N ARG A 351 19.14 0.28 -6.96
CA ARG A 351 18.68 0.30 -5.56
C ARG A 351 17.16 0.12 -5.47
N VAL A 352 16.72 -0.79 -4.60
CA VAL A 352 15.33 -0.97 -4.20
C VAL A 352 15.24 -0.75 -2.69
N ASP A 353 14.59 0.34 -2.31
CA ASP A 353 14.27 0.63 -0.91
C ASP A 353 13.26 -0.40 -0.38
N LEU A 354 13.39 -0.78 0.89
CA LEU A 354 12.49 -1.72 1.56
C LEU A 354 11.03 -1.31 1.37
N SER A 355 10.71 -0.02 1.50
CA SER A 355 9.36 0.50 1.28
C SER A 355 8.76 0.11 -0.07
N THR A 356 9.57 0.18 -1.12
CA THR A 356 9.17 -0.19 -2.49
C THR A 356 8.88 -1.68 -2.58
N GLN A 357 9.77 -2.50 -2.00
CA GLN A 357 9.57 -3.94 -1.95
C GLN A 357 8.30 -4.31 -1.19
N LEU A 358 8.04 -3.69 -0.04
CA LEU A 358 6.87 -3.95 0.79
C LEU A 358 5.56 -3.72 0.03
N SER A 359 5.47 -2.68 -0.80
CA SER A 359 4.29 -2.48 -1.66
C SER A 359 4.05 -3.63 -2.64
N GLY A 360 5.12 -4.22 -3.18
CA GLY A 360 5.01 -5.39 -4.05
C GLY A 360 4.52 -6.63 -3.30
N VAL A 361 5.06 -6.87 -2.09
CA VAL A 361 4.62 -7.99 -1.24
C VAL A 361 3.15 -7.81 -0.83
N MET A 362 2.75 -6.60 -0.39
CA MET A 362 1.37 -6.30 -0.02
C MET A 362 0.39 -6.50 -1.19
N LEU A 363 0.78 -6.20 -2.42
CA LEU A 363 -0.05 -6.45 -3.60
C LEU A 363 -0.29 -7.94 -3.82
N MET A 364 0.75 -8.76 -3.75
CA MET A 364 0.61 -10.20 -3.98
C MET A 364 -0.13 -10.90 -2.84
N GLU A 365 0.11 -10.50 -1.59
CA GLU A 365 -0.67 -10.98 -0.43
C GLU A 365 -2.15 -10.61 -0.55
N ALA A 366 -2.44 -9.37 -0.95
CA ALA A 366 -3.82 -8.92 -1.19
C ALA A 366 -4.49 -9.70 -2.33
N LYS A 367 -3.76 -9.97 -3.42
CA LYS A 367 -4.30 -10.75 -4.53
C LYS A 367 -4.54 -12.22 -4.13
N ALA A 368 -3.65 -12.82 -3.35
CA ALA A 368 -3.82 -14.17 -2.81
C ALA A 368 -5.02 -14.25 -1.84
N LEU A 369 -5.28 -13.20 -1.06
CA LEU A 369 -6.43 -13.14 -0.15
C LEU A 369 -7.79 -13.04 -0.88
N LEU A 370 -7.80 -12.54 -2.12
CA LEU A 370 -9.02 -12.43 -2.95
C LEU A 370 -9.33 -13.72 -3.74
N GLU A 371 -8.48 -14.75 -3.65
CA GLU A 371 -8.77 -16.10 -4.17
C GLU A 371 -9.39 -17.01 -3.12
#